data_AF-A0A3Q3J6U4-F1
#
_entry.id   AF-A0A3Q3J6U4-F1
#
_cell.length_a   1.000
_cell.length_b   1.000
_cell.length_c   1.000
_cell.angle_alpha   90.00
_cell.angle_beta   90.00
_cell.angle_gamma   90.00
#
_symmetry.space_group_name_H-M   'P 1'
#
loop_
_entity.id
_entity.type
_entity.pdbx_description
1 polymer ?
#
loop_
_entity_poly.entity_id
_entity_poly.type
_entity_poly.pdbx_seq_one_letter_code
_entity_poly.pdbx_strand_id
1 'polypeptide(L)'
;MTTLMPSLSGVHDSHQEKLITVSAEGMVHSPDFPHTYPRNIVLVWRLVAPSNMRIQLTFDERFGLEDPEDDICKYDFVEIEDLTEKTILGRWCGSESVPTSHTSKGSQVRVRFVSDEYFPSEPGFCIHYSLLPVSVSEPDIPAAVPPTLQGVEELSEVVAGLSTVEEVMKYLEPERWQLDMEELYKPTWHVLGKSFIHNKKARGADLNLLREEVRLYSCSPRNFSVSLREELKRTDAIFWPSCLLVKRCGGNCACCSHRCYDCQCVPTRVTKKYHEVLLLKHRSGGRGLQKSLSDVPLEHHEECACVCKDD
;
A
#
# COMPACT_ATOMS: atom_id res chain seq x y z
N MET A 1 -27.15 -66.39 -5.47
CA MET A 1 -26.86 -65.65 -6.72
C MET A 1 -27.75 -64.42 -6.69
N THR A 2 -27.42 -63.36 -5.94
CA THR A 2 -26.48 -62.28 -6.31
C THR A 2 -26.89 -61.72 -7.68
N THR A 3 -27.37 -60.47 -7.84
CA THR A 3 -26.74 -59.23 -7.36
C THR A 3 -27.77 -58.09 -7.25
N LEU A 4 -27.84 -57.46 -6.08
CA LEU A 4 -28.40 -56.12 -5.89
C LEU A 4 -27.37 -55.11 -6.40
N MET A 5 -27.78 -54.19 -7.26
CA MET A 5 -27.03 -52.97 -7.57
C MET A 5 -27.25 -51.94 -6.45
N PRO A 6 -26.21 -51.31 -5.89
CA PRO A 6 -26.39 -50.07 -5.18
C PRO A 6 -25.62 -48.91 -5.80
N SER A 7 -26.37 -47.81 -5.92
CA SER A 7 -25.99 -46.41 -5.68
C SER A 7 -24.78 -45.82 -6.40
N LEU A 8 -25.10 -44.99 -7.40
CA LEU A 8 -24.41 -43.73 -7.65
C LEU A 8 -24.51 -42.84 -6.40
N SER A 9 -23.40 -42.66 -5.69
CA SER A 9 -23.23 -41.58 -4.71
C SER A 9 -21.76 -41.41 -4.38
N GLY A 10 -21.24 -40.19 -4.54
CA GLY A 10 -19.97 -39.79 -3.96
C GLY A 10 -19.13 -38.89 -4.85
N VAL A 11 -19.62 -37.71 -5.22
CA VAL A 11 -18.72 -36.56 -5.39
C VAL A 11 -18.09 -36.37 -4.02
N HIS A 12 -16.81 -36.72 -3.88
CA HIS A 12 -16.10 -36.59 -2.61
C HIS A 12 -15.75 -35.12 -2.41
N ASP A 13 -16.70 -34.38 -1.85
CA ASP A 13 -16.46 -33.13 -1.15
C ASP A 13 -15.43 -33.39 -0.05
N SER A 14 -14.18 -33.02 -0.29
CA SER A 14 -13.18 -32.87 0.76
C SER A 14 -12.68 -31.43 0.76
N HIS A 15 -13.59 -30.51 1.05
CA HIS A 15 -13.27 -29.17 1.56
C HIS A 15 -12.63 -29.21 2.97
N GLN A 16 -11.80 -30.21 3.28
CA GLN A 16 -11.22 -30.37 4.61
C GLN A 16 -9.89 -29.64 4.68
N GLU A 17 -9.93 -28.40 5.16
CA GLU A 17 -8.74 -27.68 5.59
C GLU A 17 -8.03 -28.47 6.70
N LYS A 18 -6.81 -28.94 6.42
CA LYS A 18 -5.98 -29.66 7.38
C LYS A 18 -5.28 -28.66 8.29
N LEU A 19 -5.71 -28.61 9.54
CA LEU A 19 -5.04 -27.80 10.57
C LEU A 19 -3.74 -28.48 11.02
N ILE A 20 -2.63 -27.74 11.02
CA ILE A 20 -1.32 -28.17 11.51
C ILE A 20 -0.87 -27.16 12.56
N THR A 21 -0.76 -27.62 13.81
CA THR A 21 -0.13 -26.84 14.88
C THR A 21 1.38 -26.91 14.70
N VAL A 22 2.02 -25.77 14.44
CA VAL A 22 3.46 -25.67 14.19
C VAL A 22 4.17 -25.51 15.53
N SER A 23 4.82 -26.58 16.00
CA SER A 23 5.65 -26.57 17.22
C SER A 23 7.14 -26.80 16.95
N ALA A 24 7.48 -27.22 15.73
CA ALA A 24 8.83 -27.49 15.26
C ALA A 24 8.85 -27.39 13.72
N GLU A 25 10.03 -27.58 13.13
CA GLU A 25 10.19 -27.72 11.68
C GLU A 25 9.33 -28.87 11.13
N GLY A 26 8.83 -28.69 9.92
CA GLY A 26 8.07 -29.71 9.21
C GLY A 26 7.92 -29.34 7.75
N MET A 27 7.03 -30.06 7.06
CA MET A 27 6.82 -29.83 5.63
C MET A 27 5.39 -30.12 5.20
N VAL A 28 4.95 -29.45 4.15
CA VAL A 28 3.76 -29.78 3.35
C VAL A 28 4.19 -29.96 1.90
N HIS A 29 3.63 -30.94 1.23
CA HIS A 29 4.03 -31.27 -0.14
C HIS A 29 2.83 -31.74 -0.96
N SER A 30 2.95 -31.67 -2.28
CA SER A 30 2.02 -32.32 -3.18
C SER A 30 2.03 -33.84 -2.93
N PRO A 31 0.91 -34.56 -3.15
CA PRO A 31 0.93 -36.01 -3.05
C PRO A 31 1.98 -36.60 -3.99
N ASP A 32 2.61 -37.68 -3.54
CA ASP A 32 3.63 -38.43 -4.28
C ASP A 32 4.93 -37.67 -4.64
N PHE A 33 5.13 -36.44 -4.16
CA PHE A 33 6.40 -35.70 -4.30
C PHE A 33 7.63 -36.58 -3.98
N PRO A 34 8.67 -36.63 -4.83
CA PRO A 34 8.95 -35.79 -6.00
C PRO A 34 8.43 -36.34 -7.34
N HIS A 35 7.38 -37.17 -7.33
CA HIS A 35 6.72 -37.69 -8.53
C HIS A 35 5.52 -36.83 -8.93
N THR A 36 4.92 -37.17 -10.08
CA THR A 36 3.73 -36.50 -10.61
C THR A 36 2.60 -36.48 -9.58
N TYR A 37 2.07 -35.29 -9.29
CA TYR A 37 0.95 -35.12 -8.38
C TYR A 37 -0.39 -35.52 -9.05
N PRO A 38 -1.41 -35.89 -8.26
CA PRO A 38 -2.74 -36.20 -8.78
C PRO A 38 -3.43 -34.98 -9.41
N ARG A 39 -4.26 -35.26 -10.42
CA ARG A 39 -5.13 -34.27 -11.08
C ARG A 39 -6.41 -34.03 -10.30
N ASN A 40 -7.01 -32.87 -10.50
CA ASN A 40 -8.31 -32.46 -9.97
C ASN A 40 -8.39 -32.57 -8.44
N ILE A 41 -7.38 -32.05 -7.74
CA ILE A 41 -7.35 -32.00 -6.28
C ILE A 41 -7.23 -30.58 -5.76
N VAL A 42 -7.84 -30.35 -4.61
CA VAL A 42 -7.67 -29.13 -3.82
C VAL A 42 -7.21 -29.55 -2.44
N LEU A 43 -6.00 -29.13 -2.05
CA LEU A 43 -5.45 -29.38 -0.72
C LEU A 43 -5.26 -28.04 -0.02
N VAL A 44 -5.76 -27.97 1.21
CA VAL A 44 -5.63 -26.76 2.03
C VAL A 44 -5.02 -27.15 3.37
N TRP A 45 -3.88 -26.54 3.70
CA TRP A 45 -3.25 -26.65 5.01
C TRP A 45 -3.31 -25.32 5.72
N ARG A 46 -3.78 -25.30 6.96
CA ARG A 46 -3.68 -24.14 7.84
C ARG A 46 -2.59 -24.40 8.87
N LEU A 47 -1.48 -23.69 8.74
CA LEU A 47 -0.38 -23.71 9.69
C LEU A 47 -0.66 -22.69 10.80
N VAL A 48 -0.68 -23.14 12.05
CA VAL A 48 -0.93 -22.30 13.22
C VAL A 48 0.23 -22.42 14.20
N ALA A 49 0.99 -21.34 14.33
CA ALA A 49 2.08 -21.19 15.30
C ALA A 49 1.60 -20.45 16.56
N PRO A 50 2.36 -20.54 17.67
CA PRO A 50 2.19 -19.66 18.83
C PRO A 50 2.18 -18.17 18.42
N SER A 51 1.44 -17.33 19.14
CA SER A 51 1.23 -15.92 18.78
C SER A 51 2.48 -15.05 18.75
N ASN A 52 3.57 -15.49 19.39
CA ASN A 52 4.88 -14.84 19.41
C ASN A 52 5.86 -15.41 18.38
N MET A 53 5.40 -16.21 17.42
CA MET A 53 6.20 -16.82 16.38
C MET A 53 5.65 -16.46 14.99
N ARG A 54 6.54 -16.40 14.02
CA ARG A 54 6.26 -16.34 12.58
C ARG A 54 6.61 -17.69 11.95
N ILE A 55 6.03 -17.94 10.79
CA ILE A 55 6.24 -19.15 10.02
C ILE A 55 7.09 -18.78 8.81
N GLN A 56 8.30 -19.31 8.75
CA GLN A 56 9.12 -19.25 7.54
C GLN A 56 8.79 -20.45 6.67
N LEU A 57 8.69 -20.22 5.36
CA LEU A 57 8.31 -21.17 4.33
C LEU A 57 9.39 -21.16 3.26
N THR A 58 9.97 -22.33 3.01
CA THR A 58 11.06 -22.50 2.05
C THR A 58 10.71 -23.63 1.10
N PHE A 59 10.68 -23.33 -0.20
CA PHE A 59 10.43 -24.32 -1.24
C PHE A 59 11.65 -25.24 -1.40
N ASP A 60 11.40 -26.54 -1.57
CA ASP A 60 12.40 -27.51 -2.00
C ASP A 60 12.89 -27.15 -3.42
N GLU A 61 14.18 -27.37 -3.69
CA GLU A 61 14.79 -27.03 -4.98
C GLU A 61 14.15 -27.77 -6.17
N ARG A 62 13.50 -28.90 -5.91
CA ARG A 62 12.75 -29.67 -6.90
C ARG A 62 11.32 -29.15 -6.99
N PHE A 63 11.14 -27.90 -7.38
CA PHE A 63 9.82 -27.33 -7.64
C PHE A 63 9.46 -27.48 -9.12
N GLY A 64 8.27 -28.02 -9.41
CA GLY A 64 7.73 -28.06 -10.76
C GLY A 64 6.23 -28.35 -10.77
N LEU A 65 5.46 -27.35 -11.20
CA LEU A 65 4.03 -27.47 -11.51
C LEU A 65 3.80 -27.20 -13.00
N GLU A 66 2.56 -27.27 -13.48
CA GLU A 66 2.21 -26.89 -14.85
C GLU A 66 2.63 -25.44 -15.14
N ASP A 67 3.11 -25.18 -16.35
CA ASP A 67 3.60 -23.85 -16.75
C ASP A 67 2.47 -22.80 -16.81
N PRO A 68 2.81 -21.52 -16.56
CA PRO A 68 1.82 -20.44 -16.60
C PRO A 68 1.26 -20.20 -18.01
N GLU A 69 0.03 -19.67 -18.07
CA GLU A 69 -0.54 -19.07 -19.27
C GLU A 69 -0.51 -17.55 -19.12
N ASP A 70 0.11 -16.83 -20.05
CA ASP A 70 0.27 -15.36 -20.00
C ASP A 70 0.86 -14.84 -18.66
N ASP A 71 1.91 -15.51 -18.17
CA ASP A 71 2.55 -15.26 -16.86
C ASP A 71 1.61 -15.43 -15.64
N ILE A 72 0.48 -16.10 -15.81
CA ILE A 72 -0.52 -16.34 -14.75
C ILE A 72 -0.64 -17.84 -14.47
N CYS A 73 -0.49 -18.20 -13.19
CA CYS A 73 -0.72 -19.55 -12.67
C CYS A 73 -2.22 -19.85 -12.54
N LYS A 74 -2.81 -20.22 -13.68
CA LYS A 74 -4.25 -20.43 -13.84
C LYS A 74 -4.69 -21.88 -13.65
N TYR A 75 -3.86 -22.84 -14.07
CA TYR A 75 -4.16 -24.26 -14.05
C TYR A 75 -3.76 -24.87 -12.71
N ASP A 76 -2.51 -25.32 -12.60
CA ASP A 76 -1.95 -25.90 -11.38
C ASP A 76 -1.14 -24.86 -10.61
N PHE A 77 -1.42 -24.69 -9.31
CA PHE A 77 -0.69 -23.73 -8.50
C PHE A 77 -0.69 -24.06 -7.01
N VAL A 78 0.35 -23.58 -6.33
CA VAL A 78 0.36 -23.45 -4.88
C VAL A 78 0.31 -21.96 -4.51
N GLU A 79 -0.56 -21.63 -3.57
CA GLU A 79 -0.81 -20.28 -3.07
C GLU A 79 -0.59 -20.23 -1.57
N ILE A 80 0.04 -19.17 -1.09
CA ILE A 80 0.29 -18.96 0.34
C ILE A 80 -0.38 -17.65 0.76
N GLU A 81 -1.23 -17.71 1.77
CA GLU A 81 -1.97 -16.58 2.35
C GLU A 81 -1.57 -16.40 3.83
N ASP A 82 -1.18 -15.18 4.21
CA ASP A 82 -1.07 -14.78 5.62
C ASP A 82 -2.46 -14.45 6.15
N LEU A 83 -2.96 -15.29 7.06
CA LEU A 83 -4.32 -15.17 7.60
C LEU A 83 -4.47 -14.04 8.61
N THR A 84 -3.37 -13.53 9.16
CA THR A 84 -3.39 -12.45 10.15
C THR A 84 -3.62 -11.11 9.46
N GLU A 85 -2.96 -10.88 8.32
CA GLU A 85 -3.17 -9.68 7.51
C GLU A 85 -4.21 -9.86 6.40
N LYS A 86 -4.65 -11.10 6.13
CA LYS A 86 -5.50 -11.46 4.99
C LYS A 86 -4.88 -11.07 3.65
N THR A 87 -3.57 -11.30 3.53
CA THR A 87 -2.79 -10.96 2.34
C THR A 87 -2.26 -12.22 1.67
N ILE A 88 -2.35 -12.29 0.34
CA ILE A 88 -1.73 -13.35 -0.45
C ILE A 88 -0.24 -13.03 -0.56
N LEU A 89 0.62 -13.90 -0.04
CA LEU A 89 2.08 -13.77 -0.14
C LEU A 89 2.55 -14.08 -1.57
N GLY A 90 1.87 -15.00 -2.24
CA GLY A 90 2.06 -15.27 -3.65
C GLY A 90 1.34 -16.53 -4.12
N ARG A 91 1.43 -16.76 -5.42
CA ARG A 91 0.92 -17.92 -6.13
C ARG A 91 1.97 -18.35 -7.15
N TRP A 92 2.30 -19.64 -7.17
CA TRP A 92 3.42 -20.17 -7.96
C TRP A 92 3.02 -21.41 -8.75
N CYS A 93 3.61 -21.53 -9.93
CA CYS A 93 3.48 -22.61 -10.89
C CYS A 93 4.73 -22.65 -11.80
N GLY A 94 4.75 -23.56 -12.76
CA GLY A 94 5.88 -23.77 -13.68
C GLY A 94 7.08 -24.45 -13.05
N SER A 95 8.14 -24.56 -13.84
CA SER A 95 9.39 -25.26 -13.48
C SER A 95 10.68 -24.47 -13.75
N GLU A 96 10.57 -23.25 -14.30
CA GLU A 96 11.75 -22.46 -14.70
C GLU A 96 12.58 -21.95 -13.51
N SER A 97 11.95 -21.65 -12.37
CA SER A 97 12.63 -21.16 -11.18
C SER A 97 11.92 -21.59 -9.90
N VAL A 98 12.70 -21.82 -8.85
CA VAL A 98 12.20 -22.18 -7.53
C VAL A 98 11.75 -20.90 -6.82
N PRO A 99 10.53 -20.86 -6.24
CA PRO A 99 10.08 -19.70 -5.47
C PRO A 99 11.03 -19.38 -4.30
N THR A 100 11.20 -18.09 -4.02
CA THR A 100 12.03 -17.65 -2.89
C THR A 100 11.41 -18.02 -1.55
N SER A 101 12.21 -17.98 -0.47
CA SER A 101 11.65 -18.19 0.87
C SER A 101 10.74 -17.03 1.28
N HIS A 102 9.65 -17.37 1.96
CA HIS A 102 8.67 -16.40 2.46
C HIS A 102 8.57 -16.51 3.98
N THR A 103 8.37 -15.38 4.65
CA THR A 103 8.12 -15.35 6.09
C THR A 103 6.78 -14.68 6.33
N SER A 104 5.90 -15.36 7.06
CA SER A 104 4.62 -14.78 7.47
C SER A 104 4.86 -13.61 8.39
N LYS A 105 3.96 -12.64 8.37
CA LYS A 105 3.99 -11.52 9.30
C LYS A 105 3.30 -11.88 10.62
N GLY A 106 2.23 -12.66 10.54
CA GLY A 106 1.53 -13.22 11.70
C GLY A 106 1.88 -14.67 12.00
N SER A 107 1.12 -15.28 12.93
CA SER A 107 1.35 -16.66 13.39
C SER A 107 0.49 -17.71 12.66
N GLN A 108 -0.25 -17.31 11.64
CA GLN A 108 -1.14 -18.19 10.88
C GLN A 108 -0.98 -18.00 9.38
N VAL A 109 -0.77 -19.11 8.68
CA VAL A 109 -0.66 -19.17 7.22
C VAL A 109 -1.60 -20.24 6.68
N ARG A 110 -2.19 -19.98 5.51
CA ARG A 110 -2.87 -20.98 4.71
C ARG A 110 -2.05 -21.28 3.45
N VAL A 111 -1.74 -22.55 3.24
CA VAL A 111 -1.16 -23.07 2.00
C VAL A 111 -2.27 -23.78 1.24
N ARG A 112 -2.51 -23.39 -0.01
CA ARG A 112 -3.55 -23.96 -0.86
C ARG A 112 -2.94 -24.44 -2.17
N PHE A 113 -3.04 -25.73 -2.42
CA PHE A 113 -2.68 -26.33 -3.69
C PHE A 113 -3.94 -26.67 -4.49
N VAL A 114 -3.94 -26.35 -5.77
CA VAL A 114 -4.97 -26.72 -6.73
C VAL A 114 -4.29 -27.35 -7.94
N SER A 115 -4.81 -28.49 -8.38
CA SER A 115 -4.55 -29.03 -9.71
C SER A 115 -5.83 -29.20 -10.52
N ASP A 116 -5.74 -29.03 -11.83
CA ASP A 116 -6.84 -29.19 -12.77
C ASP A 116 -6.92 -30.63 -13.34
N GLU A 117 -7.78 -30.86 -14.33
CA GLU A 117 -8.01 -32.20 -14.90
C GLU A 117 -6.96 -32.64 -15.93
N TYR A 118 -6.01 -31.77 -16.28
CA TYR A 118 -5.08 -31.93 -17.40
C TYR A 118 -3.61 -31.75 -16.97
N PHE A 119 -2.69 -32.20 -17.83
CA PHE A 119 -1.23 -31.97 -17.79
C PHE A 119 -0.50 -31.81 -16.42
N PRO A 120 -0.62 -32.76 -15.48
CA PRO A 120 0.11 -32.69 -14.22
C PRO A 120 1.61 -32.81 -14.50
N SER A 121 2.37 -31.93 -13.86
CA SER A 121 3.81 -31.90 -13.96
C SER A 121 4.50 -32.75 -12.88
N GLU A 122 5.80 -32.95 -13.04
CA GLU A 122 6.70 -33.47 -12.02
C GLU A 122 7.85 -32.46 -11.85
N PRO A 123 8.45 -32.32 -10.66
CA PRO A 123 8.34 -33.15 -9.45
C PRO A 123 7.22 -32.77 -8.47
N GLY A 124 6.39 -31.76 -8.75
CA GLY A 124 5.43 -31.22 -7.78
C GLY A 124 6.06 -30.16 -6.88
N PHE A 125 5.63 -30.07 -5.62
CA PHE A 125 6.22 -29.15 -4.65
C PHE A 125 6.40 -29.78 -3.28
N CYS A 126 7.41 -29.32 -2.54
CA CYS A 126 7.55 -29.48 -1.11
C CYS A 126 7.91 -28.13 -0.50
N ILE A 127 7.20 -27.72 0.55
CA ILE A 127 7.44 -26.50 1.30
C ILE A 127 7.81 -26.90 2.72
N HIS A 128 9.04 -26.62 3.11
CA HIS A 128 9.51 -26.74 4.48
C HIS A 128 9.05 -25.52 5.27
N TYR A 129 8.47 -25.75 6.45
CA TYR A 129 8.11 -24.69 7.37
C TYR A 129 8.93 -24.78 8.66
N SER A 130 9.29 -23.62 9.20
CA SER A 130 9.98 -23.49 10.49
C SER A 130 9.42 -22.32 11.28
N LEU A 131 9.63 -22.36 12.60
CA LEU A 131 9.28 -21.25 13.48
C LEU A 131 10.44 -20.27 13.51
N LEU A 132 10.15 -19.03 13.15
CA LEU A 132 10.99 -17.91 13.53
C LEU A 132 10.37 -17.25 14.75
N PRO A 133 11.14 -16.98 15.82
CA PRO A 133 10.69 -16.02 16.81
C PRO A 133 10.18 -14.79 16.09
N VAL A 134 9.02 -14.26 16.48
CA VAL A 134 8.83 -12.84 16.28
C VAL A 134 10.00 -12.26 17.03
N SER A 135 11.03 -11.82 16.30
CA SER A 135 11.85 -10.76 16.82
C SER A 135 10.84 -9.65 17.07
N VAL A 136 10.35 -9.63 18.31
CA VAL A 136 10.39 -8.41 19.06
C VAL A 136 11.88 -8.09 18.97
N SER A 137 12.28 -7.44 17.87
CA SER A 137 12.86 -6.16 18.15
C SER A 137 11.89 -5.56 19.17
N GLU A 138 12.27 -5.63 20.46
CA GLU A 138 12.33 -4.36 21.18
C GLU A 138 12.75 -3.41 20.08
N PRO A 139 11.86 -2.49 19.64
CA PRO A 139 12.17 -1.65 18.50
C PRO A 139 13.61 -1.30 18.70
N ASP A 140 14.52 -1.64 17.75
CA ASP A 140 15.91 -1.32 17.92
C ASP A 140 15.85 0.18 18.22
N ILE A 141 15.99 0.50 19.49
CA ILE A 141 16.14 1.82 20.02
C ILE A 141 17.65 1.80 19.98
N PRO A 142 18.30 2.25 18.88
CA PRO A 142 19.72 2.51 18.93
C PRO A 142 19.88 3.67 19.90
N ALA A 143 19.84 3.39 21.21
CA ALA A 143 19.75 4.38 22.29
C ALA A 143 19.15 5.68 21.77
N ALA A 144 17.92 5.62 21.22
CA ALA A 144 17.37 6.72 20.46
C ALA A 144 17.34 7.90 21.40
N VAL A 145 18.21 8.86 21.10
CA VAL A 145 18.31 10.09 21.82
C VAL A 145 16.89 10.62 21.87
N PRO A 146 16.32 10.91 23.06
CA PRO A 146 14.91 11.26 23.17
C PRO A 146 14.55 12.31 22.12
N PRO A 147 13.40 12.23 21.43
CA PRO A 147 13.02 13.07 20.27
C PRO A 147 13.13 14.59 20.54
N THR A 148 13.32 14.96 21.79
CA THR A 148 13.81 16.25 22.26
C THR A 148 15.20 16.69 21.79
N LEU A 149 16.00 15.82 21.13
CA LEU A 149 17.38 16.06 20.70
C LEU A 149 17.66 15.72 19.23
N GLN A 150 16.67 15.28 18.46
CA GLN A 150 16.82 15.06 17.01
C GLN A 150 16.76 16.39 16.24
N GLY A 151 17.48 16.45 15.12
CA GLY A 151 17.44 17.60 14.23
C GLY A 151 16.08 17.75 13.55
N VAL A 152 15.70 18.99 13.22
CA VAL A 152 14.41 19.35 12.58
C VAL A 152 14.18 18.65 11.23
N GLU A 153 15.24 18.14 10.59
CA GLU A 153 15.17 17.39 9.33
C GLU A 153 14.81 15.92 9.55
N GLU A 154 15.46 15.25 10.49
CA GLU A 154 15.27 13.83 10.81
C GLU A 154 13.85 13.57 11.37
N LEU A 155 13.36 14.47 12.24
CA LEU A 155 11.98 14.47 12.71
C LEU A 155 10.97 14.71 11.58
N SER A 156 11.31 15.52 10.57
CA SER A 156 10.41 15.80 9.45
C SER A 156 10.23 14.58 8.55
N GLU A 157 11.29 13.81 8.32
CA GLU A 157 11.25 12.61 7.49
C GLU A 157 10.38 11.52 8.10
N VAL A 158 10.53 11.27 9.41
CA VAL A 158 9.70 10.25 10.10
C VAL A 158 8.24 10.67 10.16
N VAL A 159 7.95 11.92 10.51
CA VAL A 159 6.57 12.44 10.58
C VAL A 159 5.89 12.41 9.21
N ALA A 160 6.62 12.62 8.11
CA ALA A 160 6.08 12.53 6.75
C ALA A 160 5.62 11.13 6.35
N GLY A 161 6.15 10.07 6.97
CA GLY A 161 5.75 8.69 6.72
C GLY A 161 4.47 8.23 7.45
N LEU A 162 3.95 9.06 8.36
CA LEU A 162 2.75 8.73 9.16
C LEU A 162 1.47 9.17 8.43
N SER A 163 0.43 8.33 8.51
CA SER A 163 -0.78 8.45 7.68
C SER A 163 -1.96 9.11 8.39
N THR A 164 -1.93 9.12 9.74
CA THR A 164 -2.98 9.74 10.56
C THR A 164 -2.41 10.71 11.59
N VAL A 165 -3.22 11.69 12.00
CA VAL A 165 -2.87 12.59 13.12
C VAL A 165 -2.62 11.77 14.38
N GLU A 166 -3.40 10.72 14.63
CA GLU A 166 -3.23 9.85 15.80
C GLU A 166 -1.86 9.18 15.85
N GLU A 167 -1.38 8.67 14.72
CA GLU A 167 -0.04 8.08 14.59
C GLU A 167 1.05 9.11 14.90
N VAL A 168 0.91 10.34 14.39
CA VAL A 168 1.84 11.44 14.71
C VAL A 168 1.85 11.74 16.21
N MET A 169 0.68 11.84 16.83
CA MET A 169 0.58 12.15 18.26
C MET A 169 1.14 11.03 19.15
N LYS A 170 0.84 9.76 18.81
CA LYS A 170 1.38 8.58 19.49
C LYS A 170 2.89 8.47 19.33
N TYR A 171 3.43 8.79 18.15
CA TYR A 171 4.87 8.79 17.90
C TYR A 171 5.59 9.88 18.72
N LEU A 172 5.02 11.09 18.79
CA LEU A 172 5.64 12.21 19.47
C LEU A 172 5.59 12.10 21.00
N GLU A 173 4.43 11.77 21.58
CA GLU A 173 4.23 11.66 23.03
C GLU A 173 3.30 10.46 23.40
N PRO A 174 3.84 9.22 23.45
CA PRO A 174 3.05 7.99 23.65
C PRO A 174 2.25 7.93 24.96
N GLU A 175 2.71 8.64 26.00
CA GLU A 175 2.07 8.65 27.33
C GLU A 175 0.98 9.73 27.45
N ARG A 176 0.93 10.70 26.51
CA ARG A 176 0.06 11.88 26.62
C ARG A 176 -0.77 12.18 25.37
N TRP A 177 -0.64 11.37 24.31
CA TRP A 177 -1.28 11.59 23.01
C TRP A 177 -2.80 11.81 23.09
N GLN A 178 -3.51 11.16 24.02
CA GLN A 178 -4.95 11.33 24.19
C GLN A 178 -5.31 12.74 24.68
N LEU A 179 -4.56 13.26 25.66
CA LEU A 179 -4.75 14.61 26.18
C LEU A 179 -4.34 15.65 25.15
N ASP A 180 -3.24 15.41 24.43
CA ASP A 180 -2.80 16.33 23.38
C ASP A 180 -3.76 16.37 22.19
N MET A 181 -4.39 15.23 21.83
CA MET A 181 -5.48 15.20 20.85
C MET A 181 -6.69 16.00 21.33
N GLU A 182 -7.10 15.81 22.59
CA GLU A 182 -8.22 16.55 23.16
C GLU A 182 -7.92 18.06 23.24
N GLU A 183 -6.66 18.46 23.51
CA GLU A 183 -6.22 19.84 23.44
C GLU A 183 -6.19 20.41 22.01
N LEU A 184 -5.84 19.59 21.02
CA LEU A 184 -5.83 19.99 19.60
C LEU A 184 -7.24 20.33 19.09
N TYR A 185 -8.25 19.58 19.52
CA TYR A 185 -9.65 19.77 19.11
C TYR A 185 -10.45 20.72 20.02
N LYS A 186 -9.83 21.29 21.07
CA LYS A 186 -10.48 22.34 21.86
C LYS A 186 -10.74 23.56 20.97
N PRO A 187 -11.98 24.07 20.89
CA PRO A 187 -12.31 25.20 20.04
C PRO A 187 -11.56 26.45 20.52
N THR A 188 -10.46 26.78 19.84
CA THR A 188 -9.87 28.12 19.88
C THR A 188 -10.59 28.92 18.81
N TRP A 189 -11.32 29.96 19.23
CA TRP A 189 -12.12 30.80 18.34
C TRP A 189 -11.25 31.44 17.24
N HIS A 190 -11.12 30.74 16.12
CA HIS A 190 -10.63 31.24 14.85
C HIS A 190 -11.67 30.87 13.79
N VAL A 191 -12.00 31.86 12.97
CA VAL A 191 -13.07 31.77 11.98
C VAL A 191 -12.66 30.79 10.88
N LEU A 192 -13.24 29.59 10.89
CA LEU A 192 -13.13 28.63 9.80
C LEU A 192 -13.74 29.23 8.52
N GLY A 193 -12.89 29.49 7.53
CA GLY A 193 -13.33 29.91 6.19
C GLY A 193 -14.07 28.77 5.49
N LYS A 194 -15.39 28.88 5.38
CA LYS A 194 -16.21 27.91 4.64
C LYS A 194 -15.85 27.96 3.15
N SER A 195 -15.25 26.90 2.64
CA SER A 195 -15.13 26.68 1.20
C SER A 195 -16.48 26.23 0.64
N PHE A 196 -17.11 27.06 -0.20
CA PHE A 196 -18.34 26.73 -0.90
C PHE A 196 -18.03 25.79 -2.08
N ILE A 197 -18.58 24.56 -2.05
CA ILE A 197 -18.57 23.65 -3.19
C ILE A 197 -19.92 23.75 -3.90
N HIS A 198 -19.92 24.24 -5.15
CA HIS A 198 -21.10 24.23 -6.00
C HIS A 198 -21.13 22.91 -6.78
N ASN A 199 -21.97 21.95 -6.36
CA ASN A 199 -22.26 20.78 -7.17
C ASN A 199 -23.29 21.14 -8.25
N LYS A 200 -22.91 21.02 -9.53
CA LYS A 200 -23.87 20.84 -10.63
C LYS A 200 -23.63 19.48 -11.26
N LYS A 201 -24.61 18.59 -11.10
CA LYS A 201 -24.72 17.35 -11.87
C LYS A 201 -25.31 17.67 -13.23
N ALA A 202 -24.67 17.22 -14.31
CA ALA A 202 -25.31 17.02 -15.60
C ALA A 202 -25.19 15.55 -15.95
N ARG A 203 -26.32 14.89 -16.22
CA ARG A 203 -26.38 13.55 -16.83
C ARG A 203 -26.52 13.73 -18.34
N GLY A 204 -25.64 13.09 -19.10
CA GLY A 204 -25.72 12.94 -20.55
C GLY A 204 -24.70 11.90 -21.00
N ALA A 205 -25.06 11.06 -21.97
CA ALA A 205 -24.16 10.06 -22.56
C ALA A 205 -23.01 10.74 -23.32
N ASP A 206 -21.79 10.20 -23.19
CA ASP A 206 -20.57 10.94 -23.52
C ASP A 206 -19.99 10.57 -24.89
N LEU A 207 -20.02 11.54 -25.81
CA LEU A 207 -19.29 11.52 -27.08
C LEU A 207 -17.95 12.28 -26.99
N ASN A 208 -17.47 12.66 -25.79
CA ASN A 208 -16.29 13.50 -25.56
C ASN A 208 -14.98 12.74 -25.23
N LEU A 209 -14.89 11.42 -25.43
CA LEU A 209 -13.65 10.66 -25.13
C LEU A 209 -12.40 11.30 -25.77
N LEU A 210 -12.50 11.74 -27.04
CA LEU A 210 -11.43 12.46 -27.75
C LEU A 210 -11.15 13.87 -27.17
N ARG A 211 -12.12 14.52 -26.53
CA ARG A 211 -12.00 15.87 -25.96
C ARG A 211 -11.39 15.84 -24.55
N GLU A 212 -11.61 14.77 -23.79
CA GLU A 212 -10.97 14.57 -22.49
C GLU A 212 -9.50 14.19 -22.64
N GLU A 213 -9.16 13.35 -23.62
CA GLU A 213 -7.77 13.05 -23.98
C GLU A 213 -7.02 14.33 -24.43
N VAL A 214 -7.61 15.14 -25.31
CA VAL A 214 -6.99 16.41 -25.73
C VAL A 214 -6.81 17.37 -24.54
N ARG A 215 -7.76 17.42 -23.59
CA ARG A 215 -7.61 18.19 -22.34
C ARG A 215 -6.50 17.65 -21.44
N LEU A 216 -6.31 16.33 -21.38
CA LEU A 216 -5.27 15.68 -20.59
C LEU A 216 -3.85 16.06 -21.05
N TYR A 217 -3.67 16.46 -22.31
CA TYR A 217 -2.38 16.92 -22.85
C TYR A 217 -2.28 18.43 -23.05
N SER A 218 -3.38 19.17 -22.98
CA SER A 218 -3.40 20.63 -23.15
C SER A 218 -3.01 21.40 -21.87
N CYS A 219 -2.51 22.62 -22.06
CA CYS A 219 -2.27 23.59 -21.00
C CYS A 219 -3.51 23.83 -20.14
N SER A 220 -3.49 23.37 -18.88
CA SER A 220 -4.62 23.42 -17.96
C SER A 220 -4.17 23.33 -16.48
N PRO A 221 -5.03 23.71 -15.52
CA PRO A 221 -4.77 23.50 -14.09
C PRO A 221 -4.76 22.02 -13.69
N ARG A 222 -3.63 21.53 -13.16
CA ARG A 222 -3.41 20.13 -12.74
C ARG A 222 -3.02 20.04 -11.28
N ASN A 223 -3.25 18.87 -10.67
CA ASN A 223 -2.83 18.62 -9.30
C ASN A 223 -1.32 18.37 -9.28
N PHE A 224 -0.59 19.15 -8.50
CA PHE A 224 0.81 18.95 -8.18
C PHE A 224 0.95 18.76 -6.67
N SER A 225 1.76 17.78 -6.27
CA SER A 225 2.17 17.65 -4.88
C SER A 225 3.26 18.69 -4.60
N VAL A 226 3.04 19.55 -3.60
CA VAL A 226 4.01 20.57 -3.20
C VAL A 226 4.39 20.41 -1.73
N SER A 227 5.68 20.56 -1.42
CA SER A 227 6.20 20.54 -0.06
C SER A 227 5.85 21.85 0.66
N LEU A 228 5.17 21.76 1.81
CA LEU A 228 4.78 22.93 2.59
C LEU A 228 5.98 23.72 3.13
N ARG A 229 7.06 23.02 3.48
CA ARG A 229 8.31 23.63 3.94
C ARG A 229 8.95 24.51 2.87
N GLU A 230 8.97 24.02 1.63
CA GLU A 230 9.54 24.73 0.48
C GLU A 230 8.65 25.90 0.04
N GLU A 231 7.35 25.65 -0.12
CA GLU A 231 6.37 26.67 -0.55
C GLU A 231 6.26 27.83 0.44
N LEU A 232 6.26 27.54 1.75
CA LEU A 232 6.17 28.55 2.79
C LEU A 232 7.53 29.13 3.21
N LYS A 233 8.64 28.55 2.72
CA LYS A 233 10.02 28.93 3.07
C LYS A 233 10.27 28.91 4.59
N ARG A 234 9.79 27.86 5.27
CA ARG A 234 9.83 27.72 6.74
C ARG A 234 10.61 26.49 7.15
N THR A 235 11.85 26.67 7.59
CA THR A 235 12.75 25.58 8.02
C THR A 235 12.70 25.27 9.51
N ASP A 236 12.09 26.16 10.30
CA ASP A 236 11.94 26.08 11.76
C ASP A 236 10.61 25.42 12.19
N ALA A 237 9.89 24.82 11.24
CA ALA A 237 8.58 24.22 11.45
C ALA A 237 8.46 22.90 10.68
N ILE A 238 7.72 21.97 11.26
CA ILE A 238 7.30 20.73 10.61
C ILE A 238 5.79 20.83 10.40
N PHE A 239 5.35 20.50 9.19
CA PHE A 239 3.94 20.49 8.81
C PHE A 239 3.50 19.05 8.56
N TRP A 240 2.30 18.70 9.03
CA TRP A 240 1.69 17.41 8.73
C TRP A 240 0.25 17.60 8.19
N PRO A 241 -0.09 17.01 7.03
CA PRO A 241 0.82 16.31 6.10
C PRO A 241 1.92 17.22 5.55
N SER A 242 3.08 16.66 5.17
CA SER A 242 4.24 17.42 4.71
C SER A 242 4.06 18.04 3.32
N CYS A 243 3.24 17.39 2.48
CA CYS A 243 2.90 17.83 1.13
C CYS A 243 1.38 17.94 0.96
N LEU A 244 0.94 18.90 0.15
CA LEU A 244 -0.46 19.06 -0.23
C LEU A 244 -0.63 19.10 -1.75
N LEU A 245 -1.81 18.70 -2.23
CA LEU A 245 -2.17 18.83 -3.63
C LEU A 245 -2.61 20.27 -3.95
N VAL A 246 -1.88 20.93 -4.85
CA VAL A 246 -2.14 22.29 -5.31
C VAL A 246 -2.37 22.31 -6.81
N LYS A 247 -3.27 23.18 -7.28
CA LYS A 247 -3.45 23.39 -8.72
C LYS A 247 -2.31 24.23 -9.28
N ARG A 248 -1.55 23.69 -10.24
CA ARG A 248 -0.54 24.41 -11.04
C ARG A 248 -0.79 24.20 -12.52
N CYS A 249 -0.34 25.14 -13.34
CA CYS A 249 -0.48 25.04 -14.79
C CYS A 249 0.50 24.00 -15.33
N GLY A 250 0.00 23.12 -16.19
CA GLY A 250 0.82 22.11 -16.84
C GLY A 250 0.15 21.54 -18.09
N GLY A 251 0.91 20.78 -18.86
CA GLY A 251 0.52 20.30 -20.19
C GLY A 251 1.18 21.10 -21.31
N ASN A 252 0.83 20.74 -22.54
CA ASN A 252 1.46 21.22 -23.75
C ASN A 252 0.65 22.36 -24.39
N CYS A 253 1.36 23.24 -25.08
CA CYS A 253 0.78 24.28 -25.92
C CYS A 253 0.65 23.79 -27.36
N ALA A 254 -0.55 23.88 -27.92
CA ALA A 254 -0.92 23.13 -29.13
C ALA A 254 -0.58 23.83 -30.47
N CYS A 255 -0.29 25.15 -30.52
CA CYS A 255 -0.08 25.84 -31.81
C CYS A 255 0.89 27.03 -31.69
N CYS A 256 2.02 26.97 -32.40
CA CYS A 256 2.88 28.12 -32.70
C CYS A 256 3.29 28.00 -34.19
N SER A 257 3.14 29.05 -35.01
CA SER A 257 3.31 28.96 -36.48
C SER A 257 4.74 28.62 -36.90
N HIS A 258 5.74 29.06 -36.15
CA HIS A 258 7.13 28.61 -36.28
C HIS A 258 7.78 28.63 -34.88
N ARG A 259 8.37 27.50 -34.44
CA ARG A 259 9.06 27.29 -33.14
C ARG A 259 8.17 27.07 -31.91
N CYS A 260 7.46 25.93 -31.87
CA CYS A 260 6.65 25.52 -30.69
C CYS A 260 7.43 25.30 -29.38
N TYR A 261 8.77 25.28 -29.40
CA TYR A 261 9.58 25.12 -28.19
C TYR A 261 9.67 26.39 -27.33
N ASP A 262 9.25 27.55 -27.86
CA ASP A 262 9.26 28.85 -27.17
C ASP A 262 7.91 29.19 -26.48
N CYS A 263 7.01 28.20 -26.38
CA CYS A 263 5.64 28.36 -25.90
C CYS A 263 5.48 27.73 -24.50
N GLN A 264 5.12 28.54 -23.50
CA GLN A 264 4.99 28.12 -22.09
C GLN A 264 3.54 28.16 -21.60
N CYS A 265 3.14 27.14 -20.84
CA CYS A 265 1.86 27.09 -20.15
C CYS A 265 1.97 27.87 -18.83
N VAL A 266 1.38 29.06 -18.76
CA VAL A 266 1.48 29.98 -17.62
C VAL A 266 0.12 30.25 -16.99
N PRO A 267 0.06 30.58 -15.69
CA PRO A 267 -1.20 30.97 -15.07
C PRO A 267 -1.69 32.33 -15.55
N THR A 268 -2.98 32.42 -15.86
CA THR A 268 -3.68 33.69 -16.10
C THR A 268 -4.47 34.15 -14.88
N ARG A 269 -4.88 33.21 -14.02
CA ARG A 269 -5.53 33.50 -12.74
C ARG A 269 -4.95 32.64 -11.63
N VAL A 270 -4.46 33.29 -10.59
CA VAL A 270 -3.96 32.65 -9.37
C VAL A 270 -4.82 33.08 -8.18
N THR A 271 -5.16 32.14 -7.31
CA THR A 271 -5.90 32.40 -6.07
C THR A 271 -5.19 31.81 -4.88
N LYS A 272 -5.29 32.48 -3.74
CA LYS A 272 -4.72 32.01 -2.47
C LYS A 272 -5.78 31.21 -1.73
N LYS A 273 -5.50 29.95 -1.42
CA LYS A 273 -6.39 29.06 -0.65
C LYS A 273 -5.70 28.66 0.65
N TYR A 274 -6.48 28.56 1.72
CA TYR A 274 -6.00 28.18 3.05
C TYR A 274 -6.26 26.69 3.28
N HIS A 275 -5.27 25.99 3.81
CA HIS A 275 -5.33 24.57 4.12
C HIS A 275 -4.99 24.40 5.60
N GLU A 276 -5.87 23.74 6.35
CA GLU A 276 -5.61 23.41 7.75
C GLU A 276 -4.59 22.28 7.83
N VAL A 277 -3.53 22.48 8.59
CA VAL A 277 -2.45 21.51 8.80
C VAL A 277 -2.03 21.47 10.26
N LEU A 278 -1.47 20.35 10.67
CA LEU A 278 -0.81 20.24 11.97
C LEU A 278 0.57 20.89 11.87
N LEU A 279 0.81 21.92 12.68
CA LEU A 279 2.07 22.62 12.81
C LEU A 279 2.79 22.16 14.08
N LEU A 280 4.03 21.71 13.92
CA LEU A 280 4.92 21.31 15.01
C LEU A 280 6.12 22.27 15.06
N LYS A 281 6.35 22.86 16.23
CA LYS A 281 7.45 23.79 16.51
C LYS A 281 8.18 23.42 17.79
N HIS A 282 9.50 23.55 17.83
CA HIS A 282 10.23 23.37 19.09
C HIS A 282 9.85 24.48 20.10
N ARG A 283 9.60 24.11 21.36
CA ARG A 283 9.36 25.09 22.43
C ARG A 283 10.65 25.84 22.76
N SER A 284 10.59 27.17 22.78
CA SER A 284 11.71 28.01 23.25
C SER A 284 11.90 27.83 24.76
N GLY A 285 12.88 27.02 25.16
CA GLY A 285 13.31 26.84 26.56
C GLY A 285 12.88 25.55 27.27
N GLY A 286 12.38 24.53 26.56
CA GLY A 286 11.99 23.26 27.18
C GLY A 286 12.12 22.04 26.25
N ARG A 287 12.11 20.85 26.85
CA ARG A 287 12.02 19.56 26.13
C ARG A 287 10.59 19.41 25.57
N GLY A 288 10.45 19.33 24.24
CA GLY A 288 9.20 18.95 23.57
C GLY A 288 8.79 19.85 22.39
N LEU A 289 7.84 19.37 21.59
CA LEU A 289 7.25 20.08 20.45
C LEU A 289 5.92 20.74 20.86
N GLN A 290 5.77 22.01 20.52
CA GLN A 290 4.48 22.68 20.50
C GLN A 290 3.71 22.22 19.25
N LYS A 291 2.48 21.76 19.47
CA LYS A 291 1.58 21.21 18.45
C LYS A 291 0.38 22.15 18.33
N SER A 292 0.00 22.53 17.12
CA SER A 292 -1.17 23.38 16.89
C SER A 292 -1.73 23.17 15.50
N LEU A 293 -3.04 23.23 15.33
CA LEU A 293 -3.65 23.37 14.01
C LEU A 293 -3.41 24.78 13.48
N SER A 294 -3.13 24.92 12.19
CA SER A 294 -2.84 26.20 11.56
C SER A 294 -3.25 26.19 10.09
N ASP A 295 -3.84 27.29 9.64
CA ASP A 295 -4.18 27.48 8.23
C ASP A 295 -2.97 28.01 7.45
N VAL A 296 -2.44 27.20 6.54
CA VAL A 296 -1.35 27.60 5.63
C VAL A 296 -1.91 28.06 4.29
N PRO A 297 -1.48 29.23 3.79
CA PRO A 297 -1.93 29.69 2.50
C PRO A 297 -1.07 29.13 1.36
N LEU A 298 -1.71 28.61 0.32
CA LEU A 298 -1.06 28.13 -0.90
C LEU A 298 -1.67 28.79 -2.14
N GLU A 299 -0.84 29.06 -3.15
CA GLU A 299 -1.25 29.63 -4.43
C GLU A 299 -1.71 28.54 -5.40
N HIS A 300 -2.96 28.65 -5.85
CA HIS A 300 -3.60 27.75 -6.81
C HIS A 300 -3.81 28.47 -8.14
N HIS A 301 -3.33 27.89 -9.22
CA HIS A 301 -3.61 28.34 -10.57
C HIS A 301 -5.03 27.89 -10.94
N GLU A 302 -5.95 28.84 -11.10
CA GLU A 302 -7.35 28.57 -11.45
C GLU A 302 -7.57 28.56 -12.96
N GLU A 303 -6.75 29.31 -13.71
CA GLU A 303 -6.80 29.39 -15.17
C GLU A 303 -5.37 29.45 -15.73
N CYS A 304 -5.18 28.83 -16.90
CA CYS A 304 -3.89 28.71 -17.58
C CYS A 304 -4.03 29.07 -19.05
N ALA A 305 -3.00 29.66 -19.64
CA ALA A 305 -2.92 29.94 -21.06
C ALA A 305 -1.50 29.68 -21.59
N CYS A 306 -1.41 29.50 -22.91
CA CYS A 306 -0.15 29.39 -23.61
C CYS A 306 0.36 30.77 -24.00
N VAL A 307 1.60 31.07 -23.64
CA VAL A 307 2.30 32.30 -24.03
C VAL A 307 3.54 31.92 -24.82
N CYS A 308 3.66 32.46 -26.03
CA CYS A 308 4.69 32.15 -27.00
C CYS A 308 5.55 33.40 -27.21
N LYS A 309 6.88 33.27 -27.19
CA LYS A 309 7.75 34.39 -27.59
C LYS A 309 7.74 34.51 -29.11
N ASP A 310 6.93 35.43 -29.64
CA ASP A 310 7.03 36.11 -30.96
C ASP A 310 5.66 36.54 -31.54
N ASP A 311 4.63 36.80 -30.70
CA ASP A 311 3.43 37.57 -31.08
C ASP A 311 3.18 38.72 -30.09
#